data_AF-A0A4P6FP35-F1
#
_entry.id   AF-A0A4P6FP35-F1
#
_cell.length_a   1.000
_cell.length_b   1.000
_cell.length_c   1.000
_cell.angle_alpha   90.00
_cell.angle_beta   90.00
_cell.angle_gamma   90.00
#
_symmetry.space_group_name_H-M   'P 1'
#
loop_
_entity.id
_entity.type
_entity.pdbx_description
1 polymer ?
#
loop_
_entity_poly.entity_id
_entity_poly.type
_entity_poly.pdbx_seq_one_letter_code
_entity_poly.pdbx_strand_id
1 'polypeptide(L)'
;MAAKLVFLVGVMGLGGYVYHKASNYDPNVFAYSKSQVEDMLVTARTTIPRRDGDGKIQIWGTGRSAKGVSLAMQYSSTAPVLSCEAVITEIDPKQSRVVPDCGHQAGGDSAIGRTQDQLRVPMFEEHILATLNKRDFDRSRAQQKETAVVLGNMGGMQREALKRSDETQRMIAESKP
;
A
#
# COMPACT_ATOMS: atom_id res chain seq x y z
N MET A 1 -39.84 -31.07 -39.25
CA MET A 1 -40.49 -31.03 -37.91
C MET A 1 -39.69 -31.99 -37.04
N ALA A 2 -39.00 -31.51 -35.99
CA ALA A 2 -39.44 -31.62 -34.59
C ALA A 2 -39.74 -33.09 -34.15
N ALA A 3 -39.25 -33.61 -33.02
CA ALA A 3 -38.84 -32.92 -31.79
C ALA A 3 -37.67 -33.58 -31.02
N LYS A 4 -37.15 -32.84 -30.04
CA LYS A 4 -36.25 -33.33 -28.97
C LYS A 4 -36.96 -34.36 -28.09
N LEU A 5 -36.19 -35.26 -27.47
CA LEU A 5 -36.45 -35.64 -26.08
C LEU A 5 -35.14 -36.00 -25.36
N VAL A 6 -34.92 -35.33 -24.23
CA VAL A 6 -33.76 -35.50 -23.36
C VAL A 6 -34.11 -36.52 -22.28
N PHE A 7 -33.22 -37.46 -22.00
CA PHE A 7 -33.25 -38.22 -20.75
C PHE A 7 -32.05 -37.87 -19.88
N LEU A 8 -32.36 -37.38 -18.69
CA LEU A 8 -31.45 -37.12 -17.57
C LEU A 8 -31.64 -38.22 -16.51
N VAL A 9 -30.85 -38.17 -15.42
CA VAL A 9 -30.78 -39.15 -14.31
C VAL A 9 -30.01 -40.44 -14.70
N GLY A 10 -29.02 -40.96 -13.96
CA GLY A 10 -28.35 -40.58 -12.70
C GLY A 10 -27.29 -41.66 -12.35
N VAL A 11 -26.59 -41.70 -11.21
CA VAL A 11 -26.30 -40.77 -10.08
C VAL A 11 -25.18 -41.42 -9.22
N MET A 12 -24.35 -40.64 -8.51
CA MET A 12 -23.22 -41.07 -7.63
C MET A 12 -22.00 -41.71 -8.35
N GLY A 13 -20.76 -41.57 -7.84
CA GLY A 13 -20.32 -40.75 -6.71
C GLY A 13 -18.84 -40.96 -6.39
N LEU A 14 -18.01 -39.94 -6.62
CA LEU A 14 -16.66 -39.84 -6.06
C LEU A 14 -16.54 -38.49 -5.37
N GLY A 15 -16.48 -38.54 -4.04
CA GLY A 15 -16.38 -37.35 -3.20
C GLY A 15 -15.05 -36.65 -3.42
N GLY A 16 -15.03 -35.70 -4.36
CA GLY A 16 -13.95 -34.72 -4.44
C GLY A 16 -13.90 -33.96 -3.12
N TYR A 17 -12.86 -34.20 -2.32
CA TYR A 17 -12.55 -33.38 -1.16
C TYR A 17 -12.36 -31.94 -1.66
N VAL A 18 -13.38 -31.11 -1.49
CA VAL A 18 -13.23 -29.67 -1.62
C VAL A 18 -12.40 -29.24 -0.40
N TYR A 19 -11.09 -29.27 -0.57
CA TYR A 19 -10.14 -28.61 0.30
C TYR A 19 -10.42 -27.10 0.23
N HIS A 20 -11.43 -26.65 0.97
CA HIS A 20 -11.51 -25.29 1.46
C HIS A 20 -10.38 -25.08 2.46
N LYS A 21 -9.14 -25.05 1.96
CA LYS A 21 -8.11 -24.24 2.59
C LYS A 21 -8.62 -22.82 2.52
N ALA A 22 -9.27 -22.38 3.60
CA ALA A 22 -9.16 -21.01 4.06
C ALA A 22 -7.68 -20.78 4.41
N SER A 23 -6.81 -20.74 3.40
CA SER A 23 -5.46 -20.23 3.57
C SER A 23 -5.61 -18.78 3.99
N ASN A 24 -4.98 -18.42 5.10
CA ASN A 24 -4.66 -17.02 5.36
C ASN A 24 -3.84 -16.52 4.15
N TYR A 25 -4.53 -15.89 3.21
CA TYR A 25 -3.93 -15.29 2.04
C TYR A 25 -3.26 -14.01 2.52
N ASP A 26 -1.97 -14.13 2.86
CA ASP A 26 -1.14 -12.97 3.13
C ASP A 26 -0.96 -12.21 1.80
N PRO A 27 -1.56 -11.01 1.64
CA PRO A 27 -1.56 -10.28 0.38
C PRO A 27 -0.17 -9.80 -0.03
N ASN A 28 0.81 -9.90 0.89
CA ASN A 28 2.19 -9.51 0.69
C ASN A 28 3.08 -10.68 0.24
N VAL A 29 2.53 -11.87 -0.03
CA VAL A 29 3.29 -13.06 -0.43
C VAL A 29 3.07 -13.40 -1.89
N PHE A 30 4.16 -13.50 -2.64
CA PHE A 30 4.17 -13.65 -4.10
C PHE A 30 4.91 -14.92 -4.51
N ALA A 31 4.44 -15.58 -5.57
CA ALA A 31 5.01 -16.80 -6.14
C ALA A 31 6.23 -16.53 -7.04
N TYR A 32 7.19 -15.79 -6.52
CA TYR A 32 8.46 -15.44 -7.17
C TYR A 32 9.64 -15.60 -6.19
N SER A 33 10.81 -15.95 -6.72
CA SER A 33 12.06 -15.91 -5.94
C SER A 33 12.40 -14.47 -5.55
N LYS A 34 13.24 -14.30 -4.52
CA LYS A 34 13.68 -12.96 -4.08
C LYS A 34 14.30 -12.16 -5.24
N SER A 35 15.16 -12.79 -6.05
CA SER A 35 15.78 -12.16 -7.21
C SER A 35 14.77 -11.72 -8.30
N GLN A 36 13.75 -12.53 -8.57
CA GLN A 36 12.69 -12.18 -9.52
C GLN A 36 11.89 -10.96 -9.05
N VAL A 37 11.57 -10.89 -7.75
CA VAL A 37 10.90 -9.72 -7.17
C VAL A 37 11.80 -8.48 -7.25
N GLU A 38 13.09 -8.60 -6.92
CA GLU A 38 14.07 -7.51 -7.04
C GLU A 38 14.12 -6.96 -8.48
N ASP A 39 14.27 -7.82 -9.48
CA ASP A 39 14.36 -7.40 -10.89
C ASP A 39 13.05 -6.76 -11.41
N MET A 40 11.90 -7.31 -11.00
CA MET A 40 10.59 -6.73 -11.32
C MET A 40 10.41 -5.34 -10.71
N LEU A 41 10.80 -5.12 -9.45
CA LEU A 41 10.62 -3.84 -8.76
C LEU A 41 11.67 -2.79 -9.15
N VAL A 42 12.92 -3.18 -9.41
CA VAL A 42 13.97 -2.26 -9.88
C VAL A 42 13.63 -1.64 -11.23
N THR A 43 13.02 -2.42 -12.13
CA THR A 43 12.62 -1.95 -13.47
C THR A 43 11.22 -1.33 -13.51
N ALA A 44 10.45 -1.43 -12.43
CA ALA A 44 9.09 -0.92 -12.37
C ALA A 44 9.02 0.59 -12.40
N ARG A 45 8.07 1.11 -13.19
CA ARG A 45 7.70 2.53 -13.20
C ARG A 45 6.19 2.67 -13.38
N THR A 46 5.55 3.32 -12.42
CA THR A 46 4.16 3.75 -12.49
C THR A 46 4.13 5.25 -12.76
N THR A 47 3.21 5.68 -13.64
CA THR A 47 2.91 7.10 -13.87
C THR A 47 1.41 7.27 -13.95
N ILE A 48 0.84 8.06 -13.05
CA ILE A 48 -0.61 8.32 -12.98
C ILE A 48 -0.90 9.82 -13.03
N PRO A 49 -2.06 10.25 -13.54
CA PRO A 49 -2.46 11.66 -13.48
C PRO A 49 -2.62 12.11 -12.03
N ARG A 50 -2.30 13.39 -11.78
CA ARG A 50 -2.69 14.07 -10.54
C ARG A 50 -4.21 14.29 -10.51
N ARG A 51 -4.75 14.46 -9.30
CA ARG A 51 -6.19 14.74 -9.08
C ARG A 51 -6.47 16.23 -8.89
N ASP A 52 -5.45 17.00 -8.53
CA ASP A 52 -5.49 18.40 -8.11
C ASP A 52 -5.04 19.38 -9.21
N GLY A 53 -4.84 18.91 -10.44
CA GLY A 53 -4.52 19.74 -11.61
C GLY A 53 -3.62 19.02 -12.61
N ASP A 54 -3.07 19.79 -13.56
CA ASP A 54 -2.21 19.28 -14.61
C ASP A 54 -0.86 18.81 -14.05
N GLY A 55 -0.64 17.50 -14.08
CA GLY A 55 0.61 16.89 -13.69
C GLY A 55 0.50 15.38 -13.54
N LYS A 56 1.64 14.75 -13.22
CA LYS A 56 1.77 13.30 -13.12
C LYS A 56 2.51 12.93 -11.84
N ILE A 57 1.94 12.00 -11.07
CA ILE A 57 2.64 11.33 -9.97
C ILE A 57 3.44 10.19 -10.60
N GLN A 58 4.71 10.08 -10.22
CA GLN A 58 5.61 9.02 -10.68
C GLN A 58 6.07 8.20 -9.49
N ILE A 59 6.09 6.87 -9.63
CA ILE A 59 6.63 5.92 -8.65
C ILE A 59 7.57 4.98 -9.40
N TRP A 60 8.78 4.74 -8.91
CA TRP A 60 9.77 3.90 -9.59
C TRP A 60 10.78 3.26 -8.64
N GLY A 61 11.38 2.15 -9.07
CA GLY A 61 12.55 1.56 -8.42
C GLY A 61 13.81 2.41 -8.67
N THR A 62 14.57 2.70 -7.62
CA THR A 62 15.87 3.41 -7.71
C THR A 62 17.08 2.49 -7.65
N GLY A 63 16.88 1.21 -7.32
CA GLY A 63 17.92 0.19 -7.30
C GLY A 63 17.73 -0.83 -6.17
N ARG A 64 18.55 -1.86 -6.15
CA ARG A 64 18.58 -2.83 -5.04
C ARG A 64 19.12 -2.18 -3.76
N SER A 65 18.64 -2.64 -2.61
CA SER A 65 19.03 -2.17 -1.28
C SER A 65 19.50 -3.35 -0.42
N ALA A 66 19.93 -3.08 0.82
CA ALA A 66 20.30 -4.15 1.75
C ALA A 66 19.12 -5.06 2.14
N LYS A 67 17.88 -4.54 2.21
CA LYS A 67 16.69 -5.33 2.56
C LYS A 67 15.87 -5.78 1.34
N GLY A 68 16.08 -5.22 0.15
CA GLY A 68 15.33 -5.56 -1.07
C GLY A 68 15.52 -4.52 -2.17
N VAL A 69 14.53 -3.65 -2.38
CA VAL A 69 14.56 -2.61 -3.44
C VAL A 69 14.20 -1.24 -2.88
N SER A 70 15.03 -0.25 -3.17
CA SER A 70 14.72 1.16 -2.91
C SER A 70 13.69 1.67 -3.93
N LEU A 71 12.64 2.32 -3.45
CA LEU A 71 11.58 2.94 -4.25
C LEU A 71 11.59 4.46 -4.04
N ALA A 72 11.23 5.20 -5.07
CA ALA A 72 11.01 6.64 -5.02
C ALA A 72 9.65 7.02 -5.61
N MET A 73 9.07 8.10 -5.08
CA MET A 73 7.84 8.70 -5.56
C MET A 73 8.00 10.22 -5.65
N GLN A 74 7.57 10.81 -6.77
CA GLN A 74 7.47 12.25 -6.95
C GLN A 74 6.03 12.62 -7.29
N TYR A 75 5.42 13.45 -6.45
CA TYR A 75 4.02 13.91 -6.62
C TYR A 75 3.90 15.02 -7.68
N SER A 76 4.86 15.95 -7.69
CA SER A 76 5.00 17.02 -8.69
C SER A 76 6.48 17.36 -8.89
N SER A 77 6.82 18.06 -9.97
CA SER A 77 8.17 18.57 -10.21
C SER A 77 8.71 19.51 -9.12
N THR A 78 7.82 20.12 -8.34
CA THR A 78 8.12 21.05 -7.24
C THR A 78 8.09 20.39 -5.85
N ALA A 79 7.57 19.17 -5.73
CA ALA A 79 7.51 18.45 -4.47
C ALA A 79 8.83 17.68 -4.21
N PRO A 80 9.22 17.50 -2.93
CA PRO A 80 10.33 16.62 -2.58
C PRO A 80 10.05 15.19 -3.03
N VAL A 81 11.10 14.48 -3.45
CA VAL A 81 11.00 13.04 -3.74
C VAL A 81 10.88 12.29 -2.43
N LEU A 82 9.83 11.50 -2.30
CA LEU A 82 9.61 10.59 -1.18
C LEU A 82 10.32 9.27 -1.46
N SER A 83 11.02 8.73 -0.47
CA SER A 83 11.63 7.39 -0.54
C SER A 83 10.84 6.38 0.29
N CYS A 84 10.97 5.11 -0.08
CA CYS A 84 10.52 3.94 0.68
C CYS A 84 11.36 2.72 0.29
N GLU A 85 11.45 1.70 1.15
CA GLU A 85 12.15 0.45 0.87
C GLU A 85 11.15 -0.71 0.76
N ALA A 86 11.12 -1.41 -0.37
CA ALA A 86 10.45 -2.69 -0.49
C ALA A 86 11.34 -3.75 0.16
N VAL A 87 11.00 -4.16 1.39
CA VAL A 87 11.68 -5.21 2.14
C VAL A 87 11.27 -6.56 1.58
N ILE A 88 12.22 -7.34 1.07
CA ILE A 88 11.97 -8.62 0.40
C ILE A 88 12.58 -9.75 1.23
N THR A 89 11.69 -10.53 1.84
CA THR A 89 12.03 -11.71 2.65
C THR A 89 11.71 -12.97 1.84
N GLU A 90 12.71 -13.80 1.59
CA GLU A 90 12.50 -15.12 1.01
C GLU A 90 11.79 -16.03 2.03
N ILE A 91 10.70 -16.70 1.60
CA ILE A 91 10.00 -17.72 2.38
C ILE A 91 10.42 -19.12 1.92
N ASP A 92 10.56 -19.28 0.61
CA ASP A 92 10.92 -20.50 -0.11
C ASP A 92 11.63 -20.06 -1.42
N PRO A 93 12.46 -20.87 -2.09
CA PRO A 93 13.17 -20.45 -3.30
C PRO A 93 12.29 -19.98 -4.47
N LYS A 94 10.96 -20.21 -4.41
CA LYS A 94 9.96 -19.70 -5.37
C LYS A 94 8.89 -18.81 -4.73
N GLN A 95 9.06 -18.37 -3.48
CA GLN A 95 8.07 -17.59 -2.76
C GLN A 95 8.70 -16.53 -1.86
N SER A 96 8.27 -15.28 -2.00
CA SER A 96 8.80 -14.14 -1.25
C SER A 96 7.70 -13.31 -0.63
N ARG A 97 7.92 -12.81 0.60
CA ARG A 97 7.12 -11.74 1.19
C ARG A 97 7.72 -10.38 0.85
N VAL A 98 6.89 -9.41 0.47
CA VAL A 98 7.34 -8.03 0.19
C VAL A 98 6.51 -7.05 1.03
N VAL A 99 7.17 -6.22 1.83
CA VAL A 99 6.50 -5.21 2.68
C VAL A 99 7.18 -3.85 2.47
N PRO A 100 6.42 -2.77 2.25
CA PRO A 100 6.97 -1.41 2.22
C PRO A 100 7.37 -0.91 3.63
N ASP A 101 8.63 -0.50 3.78
CA ASP A 101 9.19 0.22 4.92
C ASP A 101 9.56 1.64 4.48
N CYS A 102 8.70 2.62 4.77
CA CYS A 102 8.93 4.01 4.36
C CYS A 102 9.62 4.85 5.45
N GLY A 103 10.14 4.20 6.50
CA GLY A 103 10.68 4.84 7.69
C GLY A 103 9.62 5.54 8.55
N HIS A 104 10.09 6.19 9.61
CA HIS A 104 9.31 7.08 10.48
C HIS A 104 10.01 8.45 10.54
N GLN A 105 9.27 9.55 10.58
CA GLN A 105 9.85 10.85 10.87
C GLN A 105 10.16 10.99 12.37
N ALA A 106 11.33 11.57 12.68
CA ALA A 106 11.67 11.95 14.04
C ALA A 106 10.68 13.02 14.52
N GLY A 107 9.85 12.67 15.51
CA GLY A 107 8.69 13.47 15.94
C GLY A 107 7.35 12.72 15.99
N GLY A 108 7.33 11.42 15.65
CA GLY A 108 6.13 10.56 15.56
C GLY A 108 5.31 10.29 16.84
N ASP A 109 5.58 10.96 17.98
CA ASP A 109 4.74 10.86 19.18
C ASP A 109 3.37 11.56 18.99
N SER A 110 3.32 12.50 18.04
CA SER A 110 2.11 13.15 17.53
C SER A 110 1.19 12.17 16.77
N ALA A 111 -0.12 12.28 16.96
CA ALA A 111 -1.10 11.55 16.15
C ALA A 111 -1.13 12.07 14.70
N ILE A 112 -0.87 13.37 14.51
CA ILE A 112 -0.70 13.97 13.17
C ILE A 112 0.56 13.40 12.50
N GLY A 113 1.69 13.32 13.23
CA GLY A 113 2.94 12.74 12.73
C GLY A 113 2.78 11.29 12.28
N ARG A 114 2.19 10.42 13.11
CA ARG A 114 1.90 9.02 12.71
C ARG A 114 1.00 8.92 11.48
N THR A 115 0.00 9.80 11.37
CA THR A 115 -0.88 9.83 10.20
C THR A 115 -0.09 10.19 8.94
N GLN A 116 0.80 11.18 9.02
CA GLN A 116 1.65 11.60 7.89
C GLN A 116 2.62 10.49 7.45
N ASP A 117 3.27 9.80 8.38
CA ASP A 117 4.13 8.66 8.07
C ASP A 117 3.34 7.50 7.43
N GLN A 118 2.19 7.13 8.01
CA GLN A 118 1.34 6.06 7.49
C GLN A 118 0.76 6.39 6.12
N LEU A 119 0.46 7.67 5.82
CA LEU A 119 -0.03 8.11 4.51
C LEU A 119 1.00 7.97 3.37
N ARG A 120 2.29 7.79 3.67
CA ARG A 120 3.31 7.53 2.64
C ARG A 120 3.20 6.11 2.07
N VAL A 121 2.76 5.14 2.87
CA VAL A 121 2.81 3.70 2.54
C VAL A 121 1.86 3.27 1.41
N PRO A 122 0.56 3.66 1.37
CA PRO A 122 -0.42 3.11 0.43
C PRO A 122 -0.05 3.20 -1.05
N MET A 123 0.63 4.28 -1.45
CA MET A 123 1.06 4.48 -2.85
C MET A 123 2.20 3.54 -3.24
N PHE A 124 3.19 3.33 -2.37
CA PHE A 124 4.26 2.36 -2.61
C PHE A 124 3.75 0.92 -2.53
N GLU A 125 2.87 0.62 -1.59
CA GLU A 125 2.26 -0.71 -1.45
C GLU A 125 1.44 -1.08 -2.70
N GLU A 126 0.62 -0.17 -3.20
CA GLU A 126 -0.17 -0.37 -4.42
C GLU A 126 0.73 -0.48 -5.67
N HIS A 127 1.86 0.23 -5.73
CA HIS A 127 2.87 0.07 -6.79
C HIS A 127 3.50 -1.34 -6.77
N ILE A 128 3.94 -1.81 -5.59
CA ILE A 128 4.48 -3.17 -5.40
C ILE A 128 3.42 -4.21 -5.81
N LEU A 129 2.19 -4.08 -5.30
CA LEU A 129 1.08 -4.99 -5.60
C LEU A 129 0.68 -4.98 -7.08
N ALA A 130 0.75 -3.83 -7.76
CA ALA A 130 0.45 -3.73 -9.18
C ALA A 130 1.53 -4.44 -10.02
N THR A 131 2.80 -4.10 -9.78
CA THR A 131 3.96 -4.70 -10.45
C THR A 131 4.01 -6.22 -10.28
N LEU A 132 3.96 -6.73 -9.06
CA LEU A 132 4.15 -8.15 -8.79
C LEU A 132 2.96 -9.00 -9.26
N ASN A 133 1.73 -8.48 -9.17
CA ASN A 133 0.55 -9.15 -9.75
C ASN A 133 0.37 -8.89 -11.25
N LYS A 134 1.31 -8.19 -11.92
CA LYS A 134 1.28 -7.88 -13.36
C LYS A 134 -0.03 -7.22 -13.82
N ARG A 135 -0.53 -6.28 -13.03
CA ARG A 135 -1.77 -5.54 -13.24
C ARG A 135 -1.51 -4.03 -13.25
N ASP A 136 -2.44 -3.27 -13.79
CA ASP A 136 -2.39 -1.82 -13.70
C ASP A 136 -2.51 -1.32 -12.24
N PHE A 137 -1.96 -0.13 -12.01
CA PHE A 137 -2.02 0.56 -10.73
C PHE A 137 -3.44 1.07 -10.45
N ASP A 138 -4.01 0.65 -9.33
CA ASP A 138 -5.37 1.01 -8.94
C ASP A 138 -5.33 2.10 -7.86
N ARG A 139 -5.43 3.35 -8.29
CA ARG A 139 -5.44 4.53 -7.39
C ARG A 139 -6.58 4.46 -6.36
N SER A 140 -7.69 3.75 -6.65
CA SER A 140 -8.80 3.65 -5.71
C SER A 140 -8.42 2.82 -4.47
N ARG A 141 -7.60 1.77 -4.63
CA ARG A 141 -7.07 0.95 -3.51
C ARG A 141 -6.15 1.77 -2.60
N ALA A 142 -5.22 2.50 -3.20
CA ALA A 142 -4.33 3.40 -2.45
C ALA A 142 -5.15 4.46 -1.67
N GLN A 143 -6.15 5.08 -2.32
CA GLN A 143 -7.02 6.08 -1.68
C GLN A 143 -7.91 5.47 -0.56
N GLN A 144 -8.40 4.24 -0.71
CA GLN A 144 -9.15 3.55 0.35
C GLN A 144 -8.28 3.33 1.59
N LYS A 145 -7.02 2.91 1.40
CA LYS A 145 -6.05 2.74 2.50
C LYS A 145 -5.65 4.08 3.14
N GLU A 146 -5.41 5.12 2.35
CA GLU A 146 -5.20 6.49 2.85
C GLU A 146 -6.38 6.97 3.72
N THR A 147 -7.60 6.69 3.27
CA THR A 147 -8.82 7.03 4.01
C THR A 147 -8.91 6.25 5.33
N ALA A 148 -8.59 4.94 5.31
CA ALA A 148 -8.55 4.11 6.53
C ALA A 148 -7.50 4.61 7.54
N VAL A 149 -6.31 5.03 7.08
CA VAL A 149 -5.26 5.65 7.90
C VAL A 149 -5.76 6.94 8.56
N VAL A 150 -6.40 7.84 7.80
CA VAL A 150 -6.95 9.10 8.33
C VAL A 150 -8.03 8.82 9.37
N LEU A 151 -9.00 7.95 9.07
CA LEU A 151 -10.10 7.62 9.98
C LEU A 151 -9.60 6.94 11.26
N GLY A 152 -8.64 6.02 11.15
CA GLY A 152 -8.05 5.32 12.31
C GLY A 152 -7.32 6.25 13.28
N ASN A 153 -6.69 7.33 12.77
CA ASN A 153 -5.97 8.30 13.60
C ASN A 153 -6.80 9.55 13.97
N MET A 154 -7.99 9.74 13.38
CA MET A 154 -8.79 10.96 13.50
C MET A 154 -9.07 11.40 14.94
N GLY A 155 -9.46 10.47 15.82
CA GLY A 155 -9.69 10.79 17.25
C GLY A 155 -8.41 11.17 18.00
N GLY A 156 -7.24 10.69 17.55
CA GLY A 156 -5.94 11.16 18.04
C GLY A 156 -5.66 12.59 17.60
N MET A 157 -5.82 12.87 16.31
CA MET A 157 -5.59 14.20 15.72
C MET A 157 -6.54 15.26 16.29
N GLN A 158 -7.82 14.94 16.51
CA GLN A 158 -8.78 15.85 17.15
C GLN A 158 -8.36 16.25 18.58
N ARG A 159 -7.93 15.29 19.40
CA ARG A 159 -7.44 15.56 20.76
C ARG A 159 -6.15 16.40 20.75
N GLU A 160 -5.27 16.17 19.78
CA GLU A 160 -4.05 16.95 19.61
C GLU A 160 -4.34 18.39 19.15
N ALA A 161 -5.29 18.57 18.21
CA ALA A 161 -5.72 19.88 17.75
C ALA A 161 -6.37 20.71 18.87
N LEU A 162 -7.20 20.09 19.72
CA LEU A 162 -7.78 20.75 20.90
C LEU A 162 -6.69 21.19 21.89
N LYS A 163 -5.75 20.30 22.25
CA LYS A 163 -4.63 20.65 23.14
C LYS A 163 -3.81 21.83 22.60
N ARG A 164 -3.44 21.79 21.32
CA ARG A 164 -2.68 22.89 20.68
C ARG A 164 -3.47 24.20 20.65
N SER A 165 -4.80 24.14 20.49
CA SER A 165 -5.68 25.33 20.59
C SER A 165 -5.64 25.92 22.00
N ASP A 166 -5.81 25.09 23.03
CA ASP A 166 -5.79 25.53 24.44
C ASP A 166 -4.42 26.11 24.83
N GLU A 167 -3.32 25.47 24.41
CA GLU A 167 -1.94 25.96 24.60
C GLU A 167 -1.70 27.30 23.89
N THR A 168 -2.18 27.44 22.65
CA THR A 168 -2.08 28.69 21.88
C THR A 168 -2.86 29.82 22.56
N GLN A 169 -4.07 29.55 23.05
CA GLN A 169 -4.87 30.54 23.79
C GLN A 169 -4.20 30.97 25.10
N ARG A 170 -3.56 30.04 25.83
CA ARG A 170 -2.78 30.38 27.03
C ARG A 170 -1.60 31.28 26.71
N MET A 171 -0.79 30.95 25.70
CA MET A 171 0.32 31.81 25.26
C MET A 171 -0.14 33.20 24.80
N ILE A 172 -1.31 33.32 24.15
CA ILE A 172 -1.90 34.61 23.76
C ILE A 172 -2.39 35.40 24.99
N ALA A 173 -2.89 34.74 26.03
CA ALA A 173 -3.30 35.38 27.28
C ALA A 173 -2.09 35.85 28.11
N GLU A 174 -1.02 35.06 28.17
CA GLU A 174 0.22 35.35 28.90
C GLU A 174 1.12 36.37 28.19
N SER A 175 0.92 36.63 26.89
CA SER A 175 1.67 37.61 26.10
C SER A 175 0.98 38.98 25.97
N LYS A 176 -0.17 39.18 26.63
CA LYS A 176 -0.76 40.52 26.80
C LYS A 176 -0.12 41.22 28.01
N PRO A 177 0.47 42.42 27.84
CA PRO A 177 0.97 43.23 28.94
C PRO A 177 -0.16 43.89 29.74
#